data_AF-A0A523XGU3-F1
#
_entry.id   AF-A0A523XGU3-F1
#
_cell.length_a   1.000
_cell.length_b   1.000
_cell.length_c   1.000
_cell.angle_alpha   90.00
_cell.angle_beta   90.00
_cell.angle_gamma   90.00
#
_symmetry.space_group_name_H-M   'P 1'
#
loop_
_entity.id
_entity.type
_entity.pdbx_description
1 polymer ?
#
loop_
_entity_poly.entity_id
_entity_poly.type
_entity_poly.pdbx_seq_one_letter_code
_entity_poly.pdbx_strand_id
1 'polypeptide(L)' 'MTKNFGIVTDSGADFSLEYQKKNEIILIPTRIMVDDTEYIDRRLLRSEKLSNLARDFLMAIV' A
#
# COMPACT_ATOMS: atom_id res chain seq x y z
N MET A 1 -3.58 -15.42 -24.41
CA MET A 1 -2.95 -14.95 -23.16
C MET A 1 -4.03 -14.34 -22.29
N THR A 2 -4.22 -14.86 -21.08
CA THR A 2 -5.09 -14.26 -20.07
C THR A 2 -4.37 -13.06 -19.46
N LYS A 3 -5.02 -11.90 -19.44
CA LYS A 3 -4.52 -10.73 -18.71
C LYS A 3 -4.92 -10.89 -17.24
N ASN A 4 -3.93 -10.86 -16.34
CA ASN A 4 -4.17 -10.76 -14.91
C ASN A 4 -4.35 -9.28 -14.56
N PHE A 5 -5.47 -8.94 -13.93
CA PHE A 5 -5.76 -7.60 -13.45
C PHE A 5 -5.60 -7.56 -11.92
N GLY A 6 -4.91 -6.56 -11.41
CA GLY A 6 -4.76 -6.30 -9.98
C GLY A 6 -5.50 -5.01 -9.58
N ILE A 7 -5.84 -4.90 -8.30
CA ILE A 7 -6.47 -3.70 -7.73
C ILE A 7 -5.41 -2.95 -6.91
N VAL A 8 -5.20 -1.69 -7.24
CA VAL A 8 -4.31 -0.77 -6.53
C VAL A 8 -5.11 0.47 -6.14
N THR A 9 -5.01 0.89 -4.87
CA THR A 9 -5.69 2.09 -4.35
C THR A 9 -4.89 2.70 -3.20
N ASP A 10 -5.24 3.89 -2.73
CA ASP A 10 -4.55 4.53 -1.61
C ASP A 10 -5.08 4.08 -0.24
N SER A 11 -4.31 4.35 0.82
CA SER A 11 -4.62 3.95 2.19
C SER A 11 -5.77 4.73 2.85
N GLY A 12 -6.34 5.73 2.18
CA GLY A 12 -7.59 6.37 2.59
C GLY A 12 -8.80 5.44 2.42
N ALA A 13 -8.71 4.41 1.57
CA ALA A 13 -9.76 3.42 1.42
C ALA A 13 -9.87 2.51 2.67
N ASP A 14 -11.10 2.32 3.15
CA ASP A 14 -11.36 1.49 4.33
C ASP A 14 -11.80 0.07 3.93
N PHE A 15 -10.85 -0.86 4.02
CA PHE A 15 -11.10 -2.29 3.81
C PHE A 15 -10.62 -3.08 5.03
N SER A 16 -11.33 -4.15 5.37
CA SER A 16 -10.81 -5.10 6.36
C SER A 16 -9.54 -5.80 5.84
N LEU A 17 -8.62 -6.13 6.74
CA LEU A 17 -7.39 -6.88 6.42
C LEU A 17 -7.68 -8.22 5.73
N GLU A 18 -8.80 -8.88 6.11
CA GLU A 18 -9.25 -10.12 5.49
C GLU A 18 -9.63 -9.89 4.02
N TYR A 19 -10.41 -8.84 3.74
CA TYR A 19 -10.83 -8.49 2.40
C TYR A 19 -9.65 -8.11 1.49
N GLN A 20 -8.70 -7.32 2.02
CA GLN A 20 -7.49 -6.94 1.29
C GLN A 20 -6.67 -8.18 0.88
N LYS A 21 -6.46 -9.12 1.80
CA LYS A 21 -5.71 -10.35 1.55
C LYS A 21 -6.43 -11.27 0.56
N LYS A 22 -7.75 -11.44 0.72
CA LYS A 22 -8.56 -12.32 -0.14
C LYS A 22 -8.56 -11.87 -1.60
N ASN A 23 -8.53 -10.56 -1.84
CA ASN A 23 -8.62 -9.98 -3.17
C ASN A 23 -7.27 -9.43 -3.70
N GLU A 24 -6.17 -9.72 -3.00
CA GLU A 24 -4.82 -9.25 -3.35
C GLU A 24 -4.74 -7.74 -3.63
N ILE A 25 -5.48 -6.94 -2.84
CA ILE A 25 -5.52 -5.48 -3.00
C ILE A 25 -4.22 -4.88 -2.48
N ILE A 26 -3.55 -4.10 -3.33
CA ILE A 26 -2.36 -3.35 -2.96
C ILE A 26 -2.79 -1.95 -2.52
N LEU A 27 -2.51 -1.62 -1.26
CA LEU A 27 -2.72 -0.27 -0.73
C LEU A 27 -1.42 0.54 -0.79
N ILE A 28 -1.48 1.70 -1.42
CA ILE A 28 -0.40 2.68 -1.47
C ILE A 28 -0.52 3.61 -0.26
N PRO A 29 0.51 3.71 0.60
CA PRO A 29 0.46 4.57 1.77
C PRO A 29 0.38 6.04 1.39
N THR A 30 -0.59 6.76 1.95
CA THR A 30 -0.65 8.22 1.91
C THR A 30 0.24 8.83 2.98
N ARG A 31 0.77 10.01 2.66
CA ARG A 31 1.57 10.86 3.53
C ARG A 31 0.72 12.02 4.02
N ILE A 32 0.90 12.38 5.27
CA ILE A 32 0.27 13.54 5.90
C ILE A 32 1.37 14.36 6.57
N MET A 33 1.34 15.67 6.35
CA MET A 33 2.24 16.61 7.01
C MET A 33 1.46 17.31 8.12
N VAL A 34 1.98 17.26 9.35
CA VAL A 34 1.42 17.98 10.50
C VAL A 34 2.56 18.80 11.08
N ASP A 35 2.39 20.12 11.07
CA ASP A 35 3.47 21.08 11.28
C ASP A 35 4.63 20.78 10.32
N ASP A 36 5.84 20.52 10.84
CA ASP A 36 7.03 20.15 10.08
C ASP A 36 7.34 18.64 10.12
N THR A 37 6.40 17.83 10.60
CA THR A 37 6.60 16.37 10.73
C THR A 37 5.79 15.60 9.70
N GLU A 38 6.47 14.69 8.98
CA GLU A 38 5.84 13.77 8.03
C GLU A 38 5.36 12.49 8.73
N TYR A 39 4.11 12.13 8.48
CA TYR A 39 3.48 10.89 8.94
C TYR A 39 3.04 10.05 7.74
N ILE A 40 3.26 8.75 7.84
CA ILE A 40 2.81 7.74 6.87
C ILE A 40 1.73 6.89 7.55
N ASP A 41 0.67 6.53 6.83
CA ASP A 41 -0.40 5.68 7.37
C ASP A 41 0.18 4.38 7.98
N ARG A 42 0.14 4.32 9.32
CA ARG A 42 0.78 3.26 10.11
C ARG A 42 0.10 1.91 9.95
N ARG A 43 -1.12 1.84 9.41
CA ARG A 43 -1.80 0.56 9.12
C ARG A 43 -1.00 -0.29 8.12
N LEU A 44 -0.17 0.36 7.30
CA LEU A 44 0.68 -0.29 6.31
C LEU A 44 2.08 -0.65 6.82
N LEU A 45 2.54 -0.05 7.92
CA LEU A 45 3.88 -0.25 8.48
C LEU A 45 4.03 -1.53 9.31
N ARG A 46 2.94 -2.25 9.62
CA ARG A 46 2.99 -3.52 10.36
C ARG A 46 3.18 -4.75 9.48
N SER A 47 3.19 -4.60 8.15
CA SER A 47 3.35 -5.70 7.21
C SER A 47 4.73 -5.63 6.57
N GLU A 48 5.65 -6.47 7.04
CA GLU A 48 7.00 -6.64 6.46
C GLU A 48 6.93 -6.89 4.94
N LYS A 49 5.88 -7.61 4.51
CA LYS A 49 5.58 -7.91 3.11
C LYS A 49 5.25 -6.65 2.28
N LEU A 50 4.59 -5.67 2.89
CA LEU A 50 4.16 -4.44 2.22
C LEU A 50 5.30 -3.42 2.15
N SER A 51 6.16 -3.38 3.16
CA SER A 51 7.43 -2.63 3.12
C SER A 51 8.41 -3.15 2.06
N ASN A 52 8.39 -4.46 1.76
CA ASN A 52 9.17 -5.02 0.67
C ASN A 52 8.53 -4.70 -0.68
N LEU A 53 7.21 -4.89 -0.82
CA LEU A 53 6.49 -4.62 -2.06
C LEU A 53 6.58 -3.13 -2.49
N ALA A 54 6.44 -2.20 -1.54
CA ALA A 54 6.57 -0.77 -1.81
C ALA A 54 8.00 -0.37 -2.21
N ARG A 55 9.00 -1.03 -1.64
CA ARG A 55 10.43 -0.83 -1.99
C ARG A 55 10.71 -1.33 -3.40
N ASP A 56 10.22 -2.52 -3.74
CA ASP A 56 10.37 -3.09 -5.08
C ASP A 56 9.67 -2.22 -6.13
N PHE A 57 8.49 -1.67 -5.81
CA PHE A 57 7.78 -0.74 -6.70
C PHE A 57 8.52 0.59 -6.89
N LEU A 58 9.04 1.17 -5.80
CA LEU A 58 9.84 2.40 -5.86
C LEU A 58 11.13 2.20 -6.66
N MET A 59 11.80 1.05 -6.51
CA MET A 59 13.01 0.73 -7.26
C MET A 59 12.74 0.40 -8.73
N ALA A 60 11.56 -0.09 -9.09
CA ALA A 60 11.16 -0.36 -10.47
C ALA A 60 10.78 0.91 -11.27
N ILE A 61 10.58 2.04 -10.59
CA ILE A 61 10.24 3.34 -11.20
C ILE A 61 11.50 4.22 -11.42
N VAL A 62 12.68 3.78 -10.96
CA VAL A 62 13.98 4.42 -11.22
C VAL A 62 14.65 3.83 -12.45
#